data_AF-W2PHW7-F1
#
_entry.id   AF-W2PHW7-F1
#
_cell.length_a   1.000
_cell.length_b   1.000
_cell.length_c   1.000
_cell.angle_alpha   90.00
_cell.angle_beta   90.00
_cell.angle_gamma   90.00
#
_symmetry.space_group_name_H-M   'P 1'
#
loop_
_entity.id
_entity.type
_entity.pdbx_description
1 polymer ?
#
loop_
_entity_poly.entity_id
_entity_poly.type
_entity_poly.pdbx_seq_one_letter_code
_entity_poly.pdbx_strand_id
1 'polypeptide(L)'
;MCELDEGEVRGCMERCLNRSMRFECAVESCPCGDRCSNRQLQQGTTLKTAVIDCGLKGVGIIALEDIAEGRLVGEYVGEYVGELLGRREAQLRSKLYRG
;
A
#
# COMPACT_ATOMS: atom_id res chain seq x y z
N MET A 1 -11.63 -13.46 -6.05
CA MET A 1 -11.72 -12.59 -7.24
C MET A 1 -11.98 -11.17 -6.75
N CYS A 2 -12.09 -10.14 -7.60
CA CYS A 2 -12.61 -8.85 -7.10
C CYS A 2 -14.13 -8.96 -7.03
N GLU A 3 -14.68 -9.07 -5.82
CA GLU A 3 -16.11 -9.28 -5.61
C GLU A 3 -16.59 -8.65 -4.29
N LEU A 4 -17.91 -8.43 -4.23
CA LEU A 4 -18.63 -8.06 -3.02
C LEU A 4 -19.17 -9.33 -2.40
N ASP A 5 -18.72 -9.64 -1.19
CA ASP A 5 -19.21 -10.80 -0.45
C ASP A 5 -20.64 -10.50 0.07
N GLU A 6 -21.53 -11.50 0.06
CA GLU A 6 -22.91 -11.33 0.52
C GLU A 6 -22.95 -10.88 2.00
N GLY A 7 -23.64 -9.77 2.27
CA GLY A 7 -23.74 -9.18 3.61
C GLY A 7 -22.60 -8.22 3.97
N GLU A 8 -21.57 -8.10 3.14
CA GLU A 8 -20.46 -7.17 3.38
C GLU A 8 -20.72 -5.78 2.79
N VAL A 9 -20.39 -4.74 3.56
CA VAL A 9 -20.50 -3.34 3.11
C VAL A 9 -19.37 -2.98 2.13
N ARG A 10 -18.24 -3.69 2.22
CA ARG A 10 -17.03 -3.45 1.42
C ARG A 10 -16.58 -4.71 0.69
N GLY A 11 -16.14 -4.53 -0.55
CA GLY A 11 -15.58 -5.59 -1.39
C GLY A 11 -14.05 -5.62 -1.35
N CYS A 12 -13.48 -6.61 -2.04
CA CYS A 12 -12.04 -6.82 -2.13
C CYS A 12 -11.34 -6.99 -0.76
N MET A 13 -11.94 -7.78 0.13
CA MET A 13 -11.33 -8.19 1.41
C MET A 13 -10.21 -9.22 1.15
N GLU A 14 -10.13 -10.27 1.95
CA GLU A 14 -9.03 -11.26 1.92
C GLU A 14 -8.93 -12.05 0.60
N ARG A 15 -10.07 -12.32 -0.07
CA ARG A 15 -10.14 -13.10 -1.32
C ARG A 15 -9.84 -12.31 -2.60
N CYS A 16 -9.44 -11.05 -2.46
CA CYS A 16 -9.06 -10.21 -3.60
C CYS A 16 -7.69 -10.63 -4.15
N LEU A 17 -7.65 -11.07 -5.42
CA LEU A 17 -6.40 -11.47 -6.06
C LEU A 17 -5.37 -10.33 -6.11
N ASN A 18 -5.81 -9.11 -6.43
CA ASN A 18 -4.92 -7.94 -6.44
C ASN A 18 -4.31 -7.72 -5.06
N ARG A 19 -5.11 -7.81 -3.98
CA ARG A 19 -4.62 -7.71 -2.60
C ARG A 19 -3.60 -8.79 -2.29
N SER A 20 -3.87 -10.06 -2.63
CA SER A 20 -2.93 -11.17 -2.40
C SER A 20 -1.61 -10.97 -3.14
N MET A 21 -1.63 -10.32 -4.31
CA MET A 21 -0.46 -10.00 -5.11
C MET A 21 0.17 -8.64 -4.78
N ARG A 22 -0.33 -7.93 -3.74
CA ARG A 22 0.14 -6.59 -3.33
C ARG A 22 -0.04 -5.51 -4.41
N PHE A 23 -1.10 -5.60 -5.20
CA PHE A 23 -1.55 -4.55 -6.12
C PHE A 23 -2.82 -3.87 -5.58
N GLU A 24 -2.94 -2.56 -5.79
CA GLU A 24 -4.21 -1.87 -5.57
C GLU A 24 -5.18 -2.13 -6.72
N CYS A 25 -6.47 -2.10 -6.39
CA CYS A 25 -7.51 -2.08 -7.40
C CYS A 25 -7.61 -0.68 -8.04
N ALA A 26 -7.93 -0.63 -9.33
CA ALA A 26 -8.37 0.61 -9.97
C ALA A 26 -9.90 0.70 -9.90
N VAL A 27 -10.44 1.88 -9.58
CA VAL A 27 -11.90 2.08 -9.46
C VAL A 27 -12.63 1.76 -10.76
N GLU A 28 -12.03 2.12 -11.89
CA GLU A 28 -12.59 1.97 -13.23
C GLU A 28 -12.78 0.51 -13.67
N SER A 29 -11.99 -0.41 -13.10
CA SER A 29 -11.99 -1.84 -13.51
C SER A 29 -12.42 -2.79 -12.40
N CYS A 30 -12.47 -2.32 -11.15
CA CYS A 30 -12.92 -3.13 -10.03
C CYS A 30 -14.46 -3.18 -9.99
N PRO A 31 -15.11 -4.35 -10.05
CA PRO A 31 -16.57 -4.45 -9.98
C PRO A 31 -17.14 -4.00 -8.63
N CYS A 32 -16.30 -3.84 -7.60
CA CYS A 32 -16.69 -3.28 -6.31
C CYS A 32 -16.82 -1.74 -6.34
N GLY A 33 -16.28 -1.06 -7.36
CA GLY A 33 -16.28 0.40 -7.49
C GLY A 33 -15.79 1.10 -6.22
N ASP A 34 -16.55 2.08 -5.75
CA ASP A 34 -16.26 2.85 -4.52
C ASP A 34 -16.36 2.02 -3.24
N ARG A 35 -16.99 0.84 -3.28
CA ARG A 35 -17.03 -0.09 -2.15
C ARG A 35 -15.76 -0.93 -2.03
N CYS A 36 -14.80 -0.79 -2.95
CA CYS A 36 -13.54 -1.51 -2.90
C CYS A 36 -12.67 -1.06 -1.71
N SER A 37 -12.27 -1.99 -0.84
CA SER A 37 -11.37 -1.74 0.29
C SER A 37 -9.87 -1.85 -0.04
N ASN A 38 -9.52 -2.21 -1.29
CA ASN A 38 -8.14 -2.44 -1.72
C ASN A 38 -7.58 -1.24 -2.52
N ARG A 39 -7.75 -0.04 -1.95
CA ARG A 39 -7.40 1.26 -2.56
C ARG A 39 -6.84 2.24 -1.50
N GLN A 40 -6.26 1.71 -0.43
CA GLN A 40 -5.85 2.48 0.74
C GLN A 40 -4.68 3.43 0.46
N LEU A 41 -3.73 3.09 -0.42
CA LEU A 41 -2.65 3.99 -0.83
C LEU A 41 -3.21 5.13 -1.69
N GLN A 42 -4.02 4.83 -2.71
CA GLN A 42 -4.73 5.83 -3.50
C GLN A 42 -5.58 6.80 -2.66
N GLN A 43 -6.23 6.32 -1.60
CA GLN A 43 -7.13 7.11 -0.76
C GLN A 43 -6.43 7.75 0.44
N GLY A 44 -5.22 7.32 0.77
CA GLY A 44 -4.51 7.70 1.98
C GLY A 44 -5.00 6.98 3.25
N THR A 45 -4.16 7.05 4.28
CA THR A 45 -4.49 6.58 5.63
C THR A 45 -5.39 7.56 6.36
N THR A 46 -6.28 7.04 7.22
CA THR A 46 -7.13 7.83 8.13
C THR A 46 -6.69 7.75 9.59
N LEU A 47 -5.56 7.08 9.84
CA LEU A 47 -5.04 6.89 11.18
C LEU A 47 -4.59 8.20 11.82
N LYS A 48 -4.91 8.36 13.11
CA LYS A 48 -4.44 9.45 13.94
C LYS A 48 -3.02 9.17 14.41
N THR A 49 -2.10 10.01 13.98
CA THR A 49 -0.69 9.95 14.39
C THR A 49 -0.21 11.30 14.89
N ALA A 50 0.82 11.29 15.75
CA ALA A 50 1.52 12.50 16.17
C ALA A 50 3.02 12.37 15.92
N VAL A 51 3.67 13.53 15.72
CA VAL A 51 5.12 13.65 15.69
C VAL A 51 5.61 13.95 17.10
N ILE A 52 6.60 13.19 17.57
CA ILE A 52 7.14 13.31 18.93
C ILE A 52 8.67 13.35 18.92
N ASP A 53 9.24 13.97 19.94
CA ASP A 53 10.67 13.85 20.24
C ASP A 53 10.94 12.53 20.97
N CYS A 54 11.79 11.68 20.39
CA CYS A 54 12.23 10.40 20.93
C CYS A 54 13.63 10.49 21.60
N GLY A 55 14.07 11.68 21.98
CA GLY A 55 15.34 11.93 22.65
C GLY A 55 16.52 11.61 21.75
N LEU A 56 17.38 10.68 22.18
CA LEU A 56 18.58 10.29 21.42
C LEU A 56 18.29 9.71 20.03
N LYS A 57 17.06 9.24 19.78
CA LYS A 57 16.63 8.71 18.48
C LYS A 57 16.10 9.81 17.53
N GLY A 58 16.05 11.06 17.97
CA GLY A 58 15.51 12.18 17.21
C GLY A 58 13.98 12.15 17.13
N VAL A 59 13.43 12.58 16.01
CA VAL A 59 11.98 12.73 15.83
C VAL A 59 11.33 11.43 15.36
N GLY A 60 10.22 11.05 15.97
CA GLY A 60 9.45 9.84 15.64
C GLY A 60 7.97 10.13 15.40
N ILE A 61 7.27 9.11 14.90
CA ILE A 61 5.81 9.12 14.73
C ILE A 61 5.21 8.12 15.71
N ILE A 62 4.14 8.50 16.41
CA ILE A 62 3.40 7.64 17.33
C ILE A 62 1.93 7.53 16.89
N ALA A 63 1.33 6.37 17.08
CA ALA A 63 -0.12 6.17 16.89
C ALA A 63 -0.90 6.73 18.08
N LEU A 64 -2.04 7.39 17.80
CA LEU A 64 -2.96 7.93 18.80
C LEU A 64 -4.26 7.09 18.91
N GLU A 65 -4.32 5.98 18.20
CA GLU A 65 -5.41 5.01 18.21
C GLU A 65 -4.84 3.59 18.04
N ASP A 66 -5.60 2.58 18.47
CA ASP A 66 -5.26 1.17 18.24
C ASP A 66 -5.33 0.85 16.74
N ILE A 67 -4.33 0.13 16.24
CA ILE A 67 -4.21 -0.22 14.82
C ILE A 67 -4.48 -1.72 14.66
N ALA A 68 -5.57 -2.05 13.97
CA ALA A 68 -5.88 -3.43 13.60
C ALA A 68 -4.81 -3.99 12.63
N GLU A 69 -4.56 -5.29 12.73
CA GLU A 69 -3.65 -5.99 11.83
C GLU A 69 -4.07 -5.80 10.36
N GLY A 70 -3.09 -5.60 9.48
CA GLY A 70 -3.33 -5.41 8.04
C GLY A 70 -3.86 -4.03 7.63
N ARG A 71 -4.08 -3.10 8.57
CA ARG A 71 -4.45 -1.71 8.25
C ARG A 71 -3.25 -0.92 7.72
N LEU A 72 -3.45 -0.13 6.67
CA LEU A 72 -2.41 0.76 6.15
C LEU A 72 -2.07 1.83 7.19
N VAL A 73 -0.79 1.88 7.59
CA VAL A 73 -0.30 2.90 8.55
C VAL A 73 -0.11 4.25 7.87
N GLY A 74 0.63 4.26 6.77
CA GLY A 74 0.93 5.44 5.98
C GLY A 74 1.75 5.07 4.75
N GLU A 75 1.96 6.04 3.87
CA GLU A 75 2.80 5.89 2.69
C GLU A 75 4.13 6.63 2.91
N TYR A 76 5.24 5.97 2.56
CA TYR A 76 6.51 6.66 2.47
C TYR A 76 6.61 7.35 1.11
N VAL A 77 6.55 8.68 1.13
CA VAL A 77 6.69 9.53 -0.05
C VAL A 77 7.99 10.33 0.02
N GLY A 78 8.67 10.47 -1.12
CA GLY A 78 9.92 11.20 -1.21
C GLY A 78 10.45 11.25 -2.64
N GLU A 79 11.58 11.91 -2.82
CA GLU A 79 12.24 12.01 -4.12
C GLU A 79 13.00 10.73 -4.44
N TYR A 80 12.77 10.18 -5.63
CA TYR A 80 13.61 9.12 -6.15
C TYR A 80 14.88 9.73 -6.77
N VAL A 81 16.02 9.45 -6.15
CA VAL A 81 17.35 9.94 -6.57
C VAL A 81 18.25 8.82 -7.11
N GLY A 82 17.65 7.71 -7.54
CA GLY A 82 18.39 6.57 -8.09
C GLY A 82 18.71 6.71 -9.58
N GLU A 83 19.48 5.76 -10.09
CA GLU A 83 19.81 5.68 -11.52
C GLU A 83 18.56 5.38 -12.35
N LEU A 84 18.41 6.07 -13.48
CA LEU A 84 17.42 5.73 -14.51
C LEU A 84 18.06 4.75 -15.50
N LEU A 85 17.63 3.50 -15.42
CA LEU A 85 18.12 2.45 -16.30
C LEU A 85 17.17 2.25 -17.50
N GLY A 86 17.74 2.25 -18.70
CA GLY A 86 17.01 1.81 -19.89
C GLY A 86 16.68 0.31 -19.83
N ARG A 87 15.65 -0.14 -20.58
CA ARG A 87 15.19 -1.55 -20.58
C ARG A 87 16.33 -2.56 -20.75
N ARG A 88 17.28 -2.29 -21.66
CA ARG A 88 18.41 -3.20 -21.93
C ARG A 88 19.29 -3.39 -20.70
N GLU A 89 19.61 -2.31 -20.00
CA GLU A 89 20.47 -2.34 -18.83
C GLU A 89 19.75 -2.96 -17.62
N ALA A 90 18.47 -2.64 -17.44
CA ALA A 90 17.63 -3.28 -16.43
C ALA A 90 17.57 -4.82 -16.64
N GLN A 91 17.44 -5.28 -17.88
CA GLN A 91 17.45 -6.72 -18.21
C GLN A 91 18.81 -7.38 -17.91
N LEU A 92 19.92 -6.72 -18.24
CA LEU A 92 21.26 -7.23 -17.93
C LEU A 92 21.48 -7.34 -16.42
N ARG A 93 21.16 -6.29 -15.66
CA ARG A 93 21.30 -6.28 -14.20
C ARG A 93 20.36 -7.30 -13.54
N SER A 94 19.14 -7.47 -14.03
CA SER A 94 18.23 -8.51 -13.52
C SER A 94 18.78 -9.93 -13.72
N LYS A 95 19.48 -10.21 -14.83
CA LYS A 95 20.16 -11.51 -15.05
C LYS A 95 21.36 -11.71 -14.13
N LEU A 96 22.07 -10.64 -13.78
CA LEU A 96 23.21 -10.68 -12.86
C LEU A 96 22.76 -10.91 -11.40
N TYR A 97 21.63 -10.34 -10.98
CA TYR A 97 21.13 -10.42 -9.61
C TYR A 97 20.12 -11.55 -9.34
N ARG A 98 19.70 -12.30 -10.37
CA ARG A 98 18.96 -13.55 -10.20
C ARG A 98 19.94 -14.64 -9.77
N GLY A 99 20.20 -14.73 -8.47
CA GLY A 99 20.65 -15.97 -7.84
C GLY A 99 19.57 -17.04 -7.92
#